data_AF-A0A847FDM7-F1
#
_entry.id   AF-A0A847FDM7-F1
#
_cell.length_a   1.000
_cell.length_b   1.000
_cell.length_c   1.000
_cell.angle_alpha   90.00
_cell.angle_beta   90.00
_cell.angle_gamma   90.00
#
_symmetry.space_group_name_H-M   'P 1'
#
loop_
_entity.id
_entity.type
_entity.pdbx_description
1 polymer ?
#
loop_
_entity_poly.entity_id
_entity_poly.type
_entity_poly.pdbx_seq_one_letter_code
_entity_poly.pdbx_strand_id
1 'polypeptide(L)' 'KKFDDGSYGMCEKCGQTIVYERLEILPQARLCINCKSAK' A
#
# COMPACT_ATOMS: atom_id res chain seq x y z
N LYS A 1 9.13 8.12 14.87
CA LYS A 1 7.98 9.01 14.54
C LYS A 1 7.51 8.63 13.13
N LYS A 2 6.65 7.60 13.01
CA LYS A 2 6.32 6.92 11.73
C LYS A 2 5.09 7.51 11.01
N PHE A 3 4.72 8.75 11.33
CA PHE A 3 3.62 9.48 10.68
C PHE A 3 4.10 10.49 9.63
N ASP A 4 5.42 10.65 9.46
CA ASP A 4 6.01 11.73 8.66
C ASP A 4 6.51 11.28 7.27
N ASP A 5 6.60 9.97 7.02
CA ASP A 5 7.33 9.46 5.85
C ASP A 5 6.48 9.36 4.58
N GLY A 6 5.17 9.66 4.65
CA GLY A 6 4.27 9.56 3.48
C GLY A 6 4.18 8.15 2.87
N SER A 7 4.79 7.14 3.47
CA SER A 7 4.81 5.75 3.00
C SER A 7 3.59 4.95 3.42
N TYR A 8 2.64 5.58 4.15
CA TYR A 8 1.31 5.01 4.34
C TYR A 8 0.59 4.97 2.99
N GLY A 9 0.28 3.76 2.53
CA GLY A 9 -0.19 3.56 1.17
C GLY A 9 0.93 3.46 0.14
N MET A 10 2.13 2.97 0.48
CA MET A 10 3.13 2.53 -0.49
C MET A 10 3.31 1.01 -0.44
N CYS A 11 3.52 0.40 -1.61
CA CYS A 11 3.73 -1.03 -1.76
C CYS A 11 5.16 -1.40 -1.35
N GLU A 12 5.32 -2.34 -0.41
CA GLU A 12 6.64 -2.83 0.02
C GLU A 12 7.39 -3.60 -1.09
N LYS A 13 6.69 -4.09 -2.12
CA LYS A 13 7.31 -4.88 -3.21
C LYS A 13 7.79 -4.03 -4.39
N CYS A 14 6.98 -3.07 -4.84
CA CYS A 14 7.28 -2.26 -6.01
C CYS A 14 7.48 -0.77 -5.72
N GLY A 15 7.26 -0.33 -4.47
CA GLY A 15 7.35 1.09 -4.10
C GLY A 15 6.25 1.97 -4.67
N GLN A 16 5.23 1.40 -5.33
CA GLN A 16 4.12 2.18 -5.88
C GLN A 16 3.07 2.49 -4.82
N THR A 17 2.34 3.59 -5.02
CA THR A 17 1.20 3.96 -4.19
C THR A 17 0.10 2.91 -4.24
N ILE A 18 -0.37 2.49 -3.06
CA ILE A 18 -1.54 1.67 -2.83
C ILE A 18 -2.76 2.59 -2.93
N VAL A 19 -3.70 2.24 -3.81
CA VAL A 19 -4.92 3.00 -4.01
C VAL A 19 -5.71 3.15 -2.71
N TYR A 20 -6.28 4.33 -2.48
CA TYR A 20 -6.98 4.66 -1.24
C TYR A 20 -8.15 3.70 -0.95
N GLU A 21 -8.91 3.33 -1.98
CA GLU A 21 -10.02 2.36 -1.89
C GLU A 21 -9.57 1.01 -1.29
N ARG A 22 -8.30 0.61 -1.50
CA ARG A 22 -7.69 -0.58 -0.88
C ARG A 22 -7.43 -0.36 0.60
N LEU A 23 -6.99 0.83 0.99
CA LEU A 23 -6.72 1.21 2.38
C LEU A 23 -8.01 1.44 3.16
N GLU A 24 -9.09 1.86 2.50
CA GLU A 24 -10.42 1.99 3.11
C GLU A 24 -10.98 0.61 3.50
N ILE A 25 -10.81 -0.38 2.63
CA ILE A 25 -11.25 -1.76 2.91
C ILE A 25 -10.25 -2.50 3.81
N LEU A 26 -8.95 -2.30 3.58
CA LEU A 26 -7.85 -2.97 4.27
C LEU A 26 -6.73 -1.96 4.59
N PRO A 27 -6.84 -1.21 5.70
CA PRO A 27 -5.85 -0.18 6.07
C PRO A 27 -4.47 -0.77 6.41
N GLN A 28 -4.41 -2.08 6.69
CA GLN A 28 -3.17 -2.82 6.92
C GLN A 28 -2.52 -3.38 5.64
N ALA A 29 -3.04 -3.05 4.45
CA ALA A 29 -2.47 -3.53 3.19
C ALA A 29 -1.06 -2.97 2.98
N ARG A 30 -0.07 -3.85 2.86
CA ARG A 30 1.34 -3.50 2.60
C ARG A 30 1.76 -3.64 1.13
N LEU A 31 0.90 -4.22 0.30
CA LEU A 31 1.16 -4.48 -1.11
C LEU A 31 0.07 -3.86 -1.99
N CYS A 32 0.44 -3.35 -3.15
CA CYS A 32 -0.51 -2.85 -4.14
C CYS A 32 -1.29 -4.00 -4.80
N ILE A 33 -2.42 -3.67 -5.42
CA ILE A 33 -3.27 -4.65 -6.09
C ILE A 33 -2.54 -5.38 -7.22
N ASN A 34 -1.65 -4.70 -7.94
CA ASN A 34 -0.84 -5.31 -8.99
C ASN A 34 0.09 -6.39 -8.42
N CYS A 35 0.81 -6.09 -7.34
CA CYS A 35 1.71 -7.06 -6.70
C CYS A 35 0.96 -8.20 -5.98
N LYS A 36 -0.26 -7.94 -5.51
CA LYS A 36 -1.11 -8.96 -4.89
C LYS A 36 -1.82 -9.83 -5.93
N SER A 37 -2.10 -9.28 -7.11
CA SER A 37 -2.77 -9.98 -8.22
C SER A 37 -1.79 -10.68 -9.15
N ALA A 38 -0.53 -10.23 -9.22
CA ALA A 38 0.58 -10.96 -9.82
C ALA A 38 0.91 -12.15 -8.91
N LYS A 39 0.20 -13.25 -9.15
CA LYS A 39 0.38 -14.54 -8.48
C LYS A 39 1.72 -15.16 -8.83
#